data_AF-A0A2H0WQ65-F1
#
_entry.id   AF-A0A2H0WQ65-F1
#
_cell.length_a   1.000
_cell.length_b   1.000
_cell.length_c   1.000
_cell.angle_alpha   90.00
_cell.angle_beta   90.00
_cell.angle_gamma   90.00
#
_symmetry.space_group_name_H-M   'P 1'
#
loop_
_entity.id
_entity.type
_entity.pdbx_description
1 polymer ?
#
loop_
_entity_poly.entity_id
_entity_poly.type
_entity_poly.pdbx_seq_one_letter_code
_entity_poly.pdbx_strand_id
1 'polypeptide(L)'
;MEQHAVPQPITSYEFRLVGDMTLKQFGKLAAGIILALIVYWINPLAFIKWPLILLFAGLGAAMAFVPFEGRPIDVWIIALFKRIYSPTQYIWKQKEKAVSSRAKLPQSPTPTPSPTVSSTPPVVIQTHIVRPKITLPNIPPPFPTYRSKKVEPTFANVVVPATPMMPNLIVGYVRNKEGKIIEGAILEIREVSGNPVRAFKTNKLGQFLSATPLHPGEYEIETEKEGYSFDIIKVTLDGKIMPPIEIISK
;
A
#
# COMPACT_ATOMS: atom_id res chain seq x y z
N MET A 1 23.19 18.29 -8.79
CA MET A 1 21.90 18.01 -8.15
C MET A 1 21.67 16.52 -8.30
N GLU A 2 21.89 15.73 -7.24
CA GLU A 2 21.64 14.29 -7.33
C GLU A 2 20.14 14.03 -7.12
N GLN A 3 19.53 13.38 -8.10
CA GLN A 3 18.09 13.16 -8.12
C GLN A 3 17.79 11.82 -7.45
N HIS A 4 17.42 11.87 -6.16
CA HIS A 4 17.01 10.68 -5.43
C HIS A 4 15.82 10.00 -6.12
N ALA A 5 15.89 8.67 -6.26
CA ALA A 5 14.83 7.90 -6.89
C ALA A 5 13.55 7.98 -6.06
N VAL A 6 12.44 8.38 -6.70
CA VAL A 6 11.12 8.39 -6.06
C VAL A 6 10.68 6.95 -5.81
N PRO A 7 10.27 6.58 -4.58
CA PRO A 7 9.85 5.22 -4.27
C PRO A 7 8.60 4.85 -5.09
N GLN A 8 8.67 3.73 -5.82
CA GLN A 8 7.53 3.23 -6.59
C GLN A 8 6.48 2.61 -5.65
N PRO A 9 5.17 2.81 -5.90
CA PRO A 9 4.12 2.21 -5.10
C PRO A 9 4.05 0.70 -5.31
N ILE A 10 4.29 -0.07 -4.25
CA ILE A 10 4.30 -1.54 -4.21
C ILE A 10 2.91 -2.21 -4.26
N THR A 11 1.88 -1.51 -4.74
CA THR A 11 0.46 -1.86 -4.50
C THR A 11 -0.36 -2.22 -5.74
N SER A 12 0.25 -2.45 -6.91
CA SER A 12 -0.46 -2.91 -8.12
C SER A 12 -0.77 -4.42 -8.13
N TYR A 13 -1.29 -4.95 -7.02
CA TYR A 13 -1.79 -6.33 -6.95
C TYR A 13 -3.25 -6.39 -7.44
N GLU A 14 -3.46 -6.74 -8.70
CA GLU A 14 -4.81 -7.09 -9.17
C GLU A 14 -5.17 -8.52 -8.73
N PHE A 15 -6.34 -8.69 -8.12
CA PHE A 15 -6.84 -9.99 -7.68
C PHE A 15 -7.11 -10.92 -8.88
N ARG A 16 -6.34 -12.01 -8.93
CA ARG A 16 -6.51 -13.12 -9.88
C ARG A 16 -7.44 -14.15 -9.26
N LEU A 17 -8.53 -14.46 -9.96
CA LEU A 17 -9.58 -15.37 -9.49
C LEU A 17 -9.27 -16.83 -9.86
N VAL A 18 -8.92 -17.07 -11.12
CA VAL A 18 -8.61 -18.42 -11.64
C VAL A 18 -7.37 -18.31 -12.54
N GLY A 19 -6.26 -18.92 -12.12
CA GLY A 19 -4.98 -18.85 -12.83
C GLY A 19 -4.48 -17.41 -12.97
N ASP A 20 -4.18 -16.99 -14.21
CA ASP A 20 -3.70 -15.63 -14.54
C ASP A 20 -4.85 -14.62 -14.72
N MET A 21 -6.12 -15.06 -14.64
CA MET A 21 -7.29 -14.20 -14.92
C MET A 21 -7.71 -13.36 -13.72
N THR A 22 -7.85 -12.05 -13.91
CA THR A 22 -8.52 -11.17 -12.94
C THR A 22 -10.03 -11.36 -12.93
N LEU A 23 -10.69 -10.98 -11.83
CA LEU A 23 -12.17 -11.05 -11.71
C LEU A 23 -12.90 -10.33 -12.86
N LYS A 24 -12.35 -9.21 -13.35
CA LYS A 24 -12.89 -8.45 -14.49
C LYS A 24 -12.79 -9.25 -15.80
N GLN A 25 -11.69 -9.94 -16.03
CA GLN A 25 -11.48 -10.77 -17.23
C GLN A 25 -12.38 -12.01 -17.21
N PHE A 26 -12.52 -12.65 -16.05
CA PHE A 26 -13.45 -13.75 -15.85
C PHE A 26 -14.90 -13.34 -16.15
N GLY A 27 -15.37 -12.19 -15.63
CA GLY A 27 -16.71 -11.68 -15.91
C GLY A 27 -16.98 -11.41 -17.40
N LYS A 28 -15.99 -10.86 -18.13
CA LYS A 28 -16.08 -10.62 -19.59
C LYS A 28 -16.16 -11.93 -20.39
N LEU A 29 -15.33 -12.90 -20.05
CA LEU A 29 -15.34 -14.23 -20.69
C LEU A 29 -16.67 -14.95 -20.43
N ALA A 30 -17.13 -14.96 -19.17
CA ALA A 30 -18.39 -15.54 -18.76
C ALA A 30 -19.58 -14.92 -19.50
N ALA A 31 -19.62 -13.59 -19.67
CA ALA A 31 -20.66 -12.92 -20.44
C ALA A 31 -20.72 -13.37 -21.91
N GLY A 32 -19.56 -13.54 -22.57
CA GLY A 32 -19.50 -14.07 -23.94
C GLY A 32 -19.98 -15.52 -24.05
N ILE A 33 -19.64 -16.37 -23.08
CA ILE A 33 -20.11 -17.76 -23.01
C ILE A 33 -21.62 -17.81 -22.75
N ILE A 34 -22.16 -16.97 -21.86
CA ILE A 34 -23.60 -16.88 -21.58
C ILE A 34 -24.37 -16.45 -22.85
N LEU A 35 -23.87 -15.47 -23.60
CA LEU A 35 -24.45 -15.08 -24.89
C LEU A 35 -24.42 -16.23 -25.91
N ALA A 36 -23.32 -16.98 -25.98
CA ALA A 36 -23.23 -18.17 -26.84
C ALA A 36 -24.22 -19.28 -26.43
N LEU A 37 -24.46 -19.47 -25.13
CA LEU A 37 -25.49 -20.40 -24.62
C LEU A 37 -26.92 -19.92 -24.92
N ILE A 38 -27.18 -18.61 -24.84
CA ILE A 38 -28.48 -18.02 -25.25
C ILE A 38 -28.72 -18.26 -26.74
N VAL A 39 -27.71 -18.06 -27.60
CA VAL A 39 -27.80 -18.39 -29.04
C VAL A 39 -28.05 -19.88 -29.26
N TYR A 40 -27.38 -20.76 -28.51
CA TYR A 40 -27.64 -22.19 -28.56
C TYR A 40 -29.09 -22.54 -28.19
N TRP A 41 -29.64 -21.89 -27.16
CA TRP A 41 -31.01 -22.09 -26.68
C TRP A 41 -32.09 -21.56 -27.64
N ILE A 42 -31.85 -20.42 -28.29
CA ILE A 42 -32.69 -19.88 -29.37
C ILE A 42 -32.68 -20.81 -30.61
N ASN A 43 -31.64 -21.66 -30.74
CA ASN A 43 -31.49 -22.70 -31.75
C ASN A 43 -31.79 -22.24 -33.20
N PRO A 44 -31.07 -21.22 -33.72
CA PRO A 44 -31.17 -20.82 -35.12
C PRO A 44 -30.70 -21.95 -36.07
N LEU A 45 -30.95 -21.78 -37.37
CA LEU A 45 -30.53 -22.72 -38.42
C LEU A 45 -29.07 -23.18 -38.22
N ALA A 46 -28.84 -24.49 -38.31
CA ALA A 46 -27.58 -25.12 -37.89
C ALA A 46 -26.32 -24.51 -38.51
N PHE A 47 -26.39 -24.10 -39.79
CA PHE A 47 -25.29 -23.41 -40.50
C PHE A 47 -24.94 -22.04 -39.90
N ILE A 48 -25.93 -21.31 -39.39
CA ILE A 48 -25.74 -19.98 -38.74
C ILE A 48 -25.37 -20.16 -37.26
N LYS A 49 -25.92 -21.19 -36.60
CA LYS A 49 -25.74 -21.45 -35.17
C LYS A 49 -24.28 -21.58 -34.76
N TRP A 50 -23.51 -22.44 -35.45
CA TRP A 50 -22.12 -22.72 -35.06
C TRP A 50 -21.18 -21.50 -35.24
N PRO A 51 -21.17 -20.79 -36.38
CA PRO A 51 -20.41 -19.54 -36.50
C PRO A 51 -20.81 -18.48 -35.48
N LEU A 52 -22.11 -18.35 -35.17
CA LEU A 52 -22.60 -17.33 -34.24
C LEU A 52 -22.19 -17.63 -32.78
N ILE A 53 -22.24 -18.90 -32.37
CA ILE A 53 -21.70 -19.36 -31.07
C ILE A 53 -20.20 -19.06 -30.97
N LEU A 54 -19.43 -19.41 -32.01
CA LEU A 54 -17.98 -19.17 -32.05
C LEU A 54 -17.65 -17.66 -32.03
N LEU A 55 -18.45 -16.83 -32.72
CA LEU A 55 -18.32 -15.37 -32.72
C LEU A 55 -18.50 -14.80 -31.31
N PHE A 56 -19.57 -15.16 -30.59
CA PHE A 56 -19.83 -14.61 -29.25
C PHE A 56 -18.83 -15.11 -28.21
N ALA A 57 -18.46 -16.40 -28.24
CA ALA A 57 -17.44 -16.94 -27.35
C ALA A 57 -16.05 -16.33 -27.63
N GLY A 58 -15.67 -16.23 -28.90
CA GLY A 58 -14.40 -15.62 -29.34
C GLY A 58 -14.31 -14.13 -29.00
N LEU A 59 -15.40 -13.38 -29.15
CA LEU A 59 -15.46 -11.97 -28.77
C LEU A 59 -15.32 -11.78 -27.25
N GLY A 60 -15.95 -12.65 -26.45
CA GLY A 60 -15.79 -12.67 -25.00
C GLY A 60 -14.35 -12.93 -24.56
N ALA A 61 -13.68 -13.90 -25.20
CA ALA A 61 -12.27 -14.17 -24.98
C ALA A 61 -11.37 -13.00 -25.42
N ALA A 62 -11.62 -12.40 -26.59
CA ALA A 62 -10.86 -11.26 -27.08
C ALA A 62 -10.94 -10.07 -26.11
N MET A 63 -12.15 -9.71 -25.63
CA MET A 63 -12.31 -8.63 -24.63
C MET A 63 -11.66 -8.92 -23.27
N ALA A 64 -11.49 -10.18 -22.90
CA ALA A 64 -10.85 -10.59 -21.65
C ALA A 64 -9.30 -10.57 -21.75
N PHE A 65 -8.74 -11.03 -22.88
CA PHE A 65 -7.31 -11.33 -22.99
C PHE A 65 -6.51 -10.45 -23.95
N VAL A 66 -7.15 -9.69 -24.85
CA VAL A 66 -6.46 -8.84 -25.83
C VAL A 66 -6.43 -7.38 -25.34
N PRO A 67 -5.29 -6.87 -24.82
CA PRO A 67 -5.10 -5.44 -24.63
C PRO A 67 -4.82 -4.75 -25.98
N PHE A 68 -5.23 -3.48 -26.09
CA PHE A 68 -4.99 -2.64 -27.27
C PHE A 68 -4.34 -1.32 -26.82
N GLU A 69 -3.16 -1.00 -27.37
CA GLU A 69 -2.35 0.17 -26.99
C GLU A 69 -2.10 0.27 -25.47
N GLY A 70 -1.76 -0.88 -24.84
CA GLY A 70 -1.47 -0.96 -23.41
C GLY A 70 -2.68 -0.75 -22.48
N ARG A 71 -3.92 -0.72 -23.01
CA ARG A 71 -5.16 -0.63 -22.24
C ARG A 71 -6.15 -1.72 -22.65
N PRO A 72 -6.97 -2.24 -21.74
CA PRO A 72 -7.94 -3.27 -22.11
C PRO A 72 -9.10 -2.66 -22.91
N ILE A 73 -9.66 -3.42 -23.85
CA ILE A 73 -10.58 -2.93 -24.90
C ILE A 73 -11.89 -2.36 -24.33
N ASP A 74 -12.33 -2.79 -23.15
CA ASP A 74 -13.48 -2.21 -22.43
C ASP A 74 -13.30 -0.71 -22.12
N VAL A 75 -12.08 -0.27 -21.80
CA VAL A 75 -11.80 1.17 -21.60
C VAL A 75 -11.98 1.95 -22.90
N TRP A 76 -11.58 1.36 -24.03
CA TRP A 76 -11.78 1.94 -25.36
C TRP A 76 -13.28 1.98 -25.74
N ILE A 77 -14.04 0.92 -25.45
CA ILE A 77 -15.50 0.88 -25.70
C ILE A 77 -16.23 1.94 -24.85
N ILE A 78 -15.93 2.03 -23.56
CA ILE A 78 -16.54 3.05 -22.67
C ILE A 78 -16.14 4.46 -23.13
N ALA A 79 -14.88 4.67 -23.52
CA ALA A 79 -14.41 5.95 -24.06
C ALA A 79 -15.09 6.30 -25.39
N LEU A 80 -15.35 5.32 -26.27
CA LEU A 80 -16.06 5.50 -27.54
C LEU A 80 -17.49 5.99 -27.30
N PHE A 81 -18.29 5.28 -26.49
CA PHE A 81 -19.65 5.72 -26.16
C PHE A 81 -19.65 7.07 -25.45
N LYS A 82 -18.76 7.28 -24.48
CA LYS A 82 -18.61 8.58 -23.81
C LYS A 82 -18.25 9.70 -24.79
N ARG A 83 -17.45 9.43 -25.82
CA ARG A 83 -17.08 10.39 -26.87
C ARG A 83 -18.24 10.70 -27.82
N ILE A 84 -19.02 9.69 -28.21
CA ILE A 84 -20.20 9.84 -29.06
C ILE A 84 -21.26 10.73 -28.40
N TYR A 85 -21.49 10.55 -27.10
CA TYR A 85 -22.49 11.33 -26.35
C TYR A 85 -21.94 12.57 -25.63
N SER A 86 -20.62 12.84 -25.69
CA SER A 86 -20.04 14.06 -25.12
C SER A 86 -20.26 15.27 -26.04
N PRO A 87 -20.65 16.43 -25.51
CA PRO A 87 -20.69 17.66 -26.30
C PRO A 87 -19.27 18.03 -26.75
N THR A 88 -19.04 18.12 -28.05
CA THR A 88 -17.73 18.47 -28.64
C THR A 88 -17.34 19.94 -28.43
N GLN A 89 -18.27 20.78 -27.96
CA GLN A 89 -18.05 22.20 -27.70
C GLN A 89 -17.86 22.45 -26.20
N TYR A 90 -16.63 22.78 -25.82
CA TYR A 90 -16.30 23.26 -24.48
C TYR A 90 -16.39 24.78 -24.43
N ILE A 91 -17.42 25.31 -23.78
CA ILE A 91 -17.49 26.74 -23.44
C ILE A 91 -16.66 26.98 -22.18
N TRP A 92 -15.65 27.84 -22.26
CA TRP A 92 -14.86 28.24 -21.10
C TRP A 92 -15.73 29.04 -20.12
N LYS A 93 -15.75 28.61 -18.84
CA LYS A 93 -16.41 29.33 -17.75
C LYS A 93 -15.38 29.70 -16.70
N GLN A 94 -15.13 31.00 -16.55
CA GLN A 94 -14.28 31.51 -15.48
C GLN A 94 -14.97 31.22 -14.13
N LYS A 95 -14.33 30.42 -13.28
CA LYS A 95 -14.86 30.13 -11.95
C LYS A 95 -14.47 31.27 -11.02
N GLU A 96 -15.38 32.21 -10.81
CA GLU A 96 -15.16 33.33 -9.89
C GLU A 96 -14.77 32.79 -8.50
N LYS A 97 -13.59 33.20 -8.01
CA LYS A 97 -13.25 33.02 -6.60
C LYS A 97 -14.15 33.95 -5.81
N ALA A 98 -15.06 33.41 -5.01
CA ALA A 98 -15.81 34.18 -4.03
C ALA A 98 -14.82 34.85 -3.07
N VAL A 99 -14.53 36.13 -3.31
CA VAL A 99 -13.74 36.95 -2.40
C VAL A 99 -14.57 37.14 -1.14
N SER A 100 -14.07 36.67 0.00
CA SER A 100 -14.70 36.86 1.30
C SER A 100 -14.58 38.32 1.74
N SER A 101 -15.41 39.18 1.16
CA SER A 101 -15.48 40.61 1.46
C SER A 101 -16.45 40.86 2.61
N ARG A 102 -16.03 40.54 3.84
CA ARG A 102 -16.68 41.07 5.06
C ARG A 102 -15.70 41.82 5.96
N ALA A 103 -15.11 42.87 5.40
CA ALA A 103 -14.54 43.96 6.20
C ALA A 103 -15.70 44.70 6.91
N LYS A 104 -15.93 44.38 8.19
CA LYS A 104 -16.89 45.09 9.04
C LYS A 104 -16.17 46.29 9.66
N LEU A 105 -16.57 47.51 9.33
CA LEU A 105 -16.02 48.73 9.92
C LEU A 105 -16.28 48.75 11.46
N PRO A 106 -15.36 49.32 12.26
CA PRO A 106 -15.55 49.45 13.69
C PRO A 106 -16.53 50.59 14.02
N GLN A 107 -17.49 50.32 14.92
CA GLN A 107 -18.27 51.35 15.60
C GLN A 107 -17.78 51.48 17.05
N SER A 108 -17.87 52.70 17.59
CA SER A 108 -17.32 53.09 18.90
C SER A 108 -18.02 52.40 20.09
N PRO A 109 -17.33 52.15 21.22
CA PRO A 109 -17.93 51.50 22.39
C PRO A 109 -18.62 52.47 23.37
N THR A 110 -19.73 51.99 23.95
CA THR A 110 -20.47 52.59 25.09
C THR A 110 -20.83 51.41 26.03
N PRO A 111 -20.91 51.57 27.35
CA PRO A 111 -20.16 50.66 28.25
C PRO A 111 -21.03 49.66 29.07
N THR A 112 -20.35 48.60 29.57
CA THR A 112 -20.43 48.02 30.94
C THR A 112 -21.82 47.58 31.50
N PRO A 113 -21.98 46.39 32.14
CA PRO A 113 -20.95 45.64 32.90
C PRO A 113 -20.76 44.14 32.61
N SER A 114 -19.59 43.66 33.06
CA SER A 114 -19.15 42.29 33.39
C SER A 114 -19.99 41.63 34.53
N PRO A 115 -19.72 40.41 35.07
CA PRO A 115 -18.64 39.41 34.83
C PRO A 115 -19.22 37.98 34.56
N THR A 116 -18.57 36.79 34.65
CA THR A 116 -17.22 36.38 35.14
C THR A 116 -16.59 35.25 34.28
N VAL A 117 -15.27 35.36 34.12
CA VAL A 117 -14.22 34.38 33.77
C VAL A 117 -14.44 32.91 34.21
N SER A 118 -14.20 31.93 33.30
CA SER A 118 -13.23 30.82 33.50
C SER A 118 -13.11 29.85 32.30
N SER A 119 -11.92 29.23 32.19
CA SER A 119 -11.48 28.29 31.12
C SER A 119 -11.26 28.98 29.75
N THR A 120 -10.17 28.77 28.99
CA THR A 120 -8.90 28.03 29.19
C THR A 120 -7.82 28.73 28.33
N PRO A 121 -6.54 28.82 28.72
CA PRO A 121 -5.51 29.46 27.88
C PRO A 121 -5.12 28.60 26.67
N PRO A 122 -5.15 29.13 25.42
CA PRO A 122 -4.41 28.53 24.32
C PRO A 122 -2.93 28.90 24.45
N VAL A 123 -2.07 27.88 24.52
CA VAL A 123 -0.61 28.05 24.58
C VAL A 123 -0.12 28.76 23.33
N VAL A 124 0.51 29.91 23.51
CA VAL A 124 1.21 30.63 22.43
C VAL A 124 2.49 29.85 22.10
N ILE A 125 2.52 29.21 20.93
CA ILE A 125 3.75 28.64 20.38
C ILE A 125 4.64 29.79 19.91
N GLN A 126 5.55 30.23 20.78
CA GLN A 126 6.61 31.16 20.43
C GLN A 126 7.75 30.40 19.75
N THR A 127 7.85 30.51 18.42
CA THR A 127 8.96 29.94 17.66
C THR A 127 10.26 30.72 17.93
N HIS A 128 10.97 30.36 19.00
CA HIS A 128 12.33 30.84 19.23
C HIS A 128 13.26 30.24 18.19
N ILE A 129 13.58 31.01 17.14
CA ILE A 129 14.64 30.66 16.19
C ILE A 129 15.99 30.86 16.88
N VAL A 130 16.46 29.82 17.57
CA VAL A 130 17.85 29.74 18.02
C VAL A 130 18.74 29.51 16.80
N ARG A 131 19.42 30.56 16.33
CA ARG A 131 20.51 30.39 15.35
C ARG A 131 21.68 29.66 16.02
N PRO A 132 22.09 28.46 15.57
CA PRO A 132 23.33 27.88 16.04
C PRO A 132 24.50 28.75 15.55
N LYS A 133 25.33 29.21 16.49
CA LYS A 133 26.58 29.90 16.18
C LYS A 133 27.56 28.85 15.62
N ILE A 134 27.86 28.95 14.33
CA ILE A 134 28.83 28.06 13.68
C ILE A 134 30.22 28.41 14.19
N THR A 135 30.75 27.62 15.12
CA THR A 135 32.17 27.64 15.48
C THR A 135 32.91 26.78 14.48
N LEU A 136 33.84 27.39 13.72
CA LEU A 136 34.60 26.71 12.69
C LEU A 136 35.56 25.67 13.33
N PRO A 137 35.47 24.36 13.00
CA PRO A 137 36.44 23.38 13.48
C PRO A 137 37.81 23.63 12.84
N ASN A 138 38.87 23.50 13.61
CA ASN A 138 40.25 23.66 13.13
C ASN A 138 40.59 22.58 12.09
N ILE A 139 41.24 22.96 11.00
CA ILE A 139 41.54 22.07 9.86
C ILE A 139 42.79 21.23 10.19
N PRO A 140 42.70 19.89 10.35
CA PRO A 140 43.90 19.06 10.45
C PRO A 140 44.61 18.94 9.09
N PRO A 141 45.94 18.74 9.06
CA PRO A 141 46.71 18.67 7.82
C PRO A 141 46.35 17.46 6.95
N PRO A 142 46.62 17.50 5.62
CA PRO A 142 46.24 16.45 4.70
C PRO A 142 46.93 15.11 5.01
N PHE A 143 46.14 14.05 5.09
CA PHE A 143 46.61 12.68 5.33
C PHE A 143 47.35 12.09 4.12
N PRO A 144 48.36 11.22 4.32
CA PRO A 144 49.10 10.59 3.23
C PRO A 144 48.24 9.59 2.44
N THR A 145 48.41 9.58 1.12
CA THR A 145 47.68 8.72 0.19
C THR A 145 48.16 7.26 0.24
N TYR A 146 47.48 6.43 1.02
CA TYR A 146 47.67 4.97 0.98
C TYR A 146 47.06 4.36 -0.29
N ARG A 147 47.87 3.65 -1.08
CA ARG A 147 47.39 2.81 -2.19
C ARG A 147 46.72 1.55 -1.63
N SER A 148 45.39 1.52 -1.60
CA SER A 148 44.63 0.33 -1.24
C SER A 148 44.90 -0.83 -2.20
N LYS A 149 45.29 -1.99 -1.65
CA LYS A 149 45.31 -3.26 -2.39
C LYS A 149 43.85 -3.68 -2.61
N LYS A 150 43.43 -3.79 -3.88
CA LYS A 150 42.05 -4.12 -4.23
C LYS A 150 41.76 -5.59 -3.89
N VAL A 151 40.98 -5.83 -2.84
CA VAL A 151 40.44 -7.15 -2.48
C VAL A 151 38.94 -7.10 -2.75
N GLU A 152 38.40 -8.13 -3.40
CA GLU A 152 36.97 -8.20 -3.69
C GLU A 152 36.18 -8.56 -2.41
N PRO A 153 35.12 -7.80 -2.08
CA PRO A 153 34.35 -8.05 -0.87
C PRO A 153 33.48 -9.30 -1.02
N THR A 154 33.76 -10.32 -0.22
CA THR A 154 32.81 -11.42 0.02
C THR A 154 31.81 -10.97 1.07
N PHE A 155 30.64 -10.52 0.63
CA PHE A 155 29.57 -10.09 1.53
C PHE A 155 28.81 -11.29 2.11
N ALA A 156 28.94 -11.52 3.41
CA ALA A 156 27.97 -12.36 4.13
C ALA A 156 26.62 -11.63 4.17
N ASN A 157 25.63 -12.15 3.44
CA ASN A 157 24.37 -11.46 3.18
C ASN A 157 23.35 -11.67 4.33
N VAL A 158 23.66 -11.12 5.51
CA VAL A 158 22.76 -11.11 6.68
C VAL A 158 22.00 -9.80 6.69
N VAL A 159 20.72 -9.83 6.30
CA VAL A 159 19.86 -8.64 6.32
C VAL A 159 19.26 -8.48 7.71
N VAL A 160 19.90 -7.65 8.52
CA VAL A 160 19.35 -7.24 9.82
C VAL A 160 18.05 -6.46 9.59
N PRO A 161 16.89 -6.88 10.16
CA PRO A 161 15.68 -6.07 10.10
C PRO A 161 15.92 -4.73 10.80
N ALA A 162 15.52 -3.63 10.16
CA ALA A 162 15.58 -2.31 10.79
C ALA A 162 14.74 -2.31 12.08
N THR A 163 15.32 -1.84 13.19
CA THR A 163 14.60 -1.67 14.45
C THR A 163 13.43 -0.70 14.23
N PRO A 164 12.21 -1.04 14.69
CA PRO A 164 11.06 -0.16 14.50
C PRO A 164 11.28 1.18 15.21
N MET A 165 11.01 2.29 14.53
CA MET A 165 11.12 3.64 15.10
C MET A 165 9.83 4.10 15.80
N MET A 166 8.81 3.24 15.86
CA MET A 166 7.50 3.51 16.43
C MET A 166 7.15 2.45 17.47
N PRO A 167 6.45 2.81 18.57
CA PRO A 167 6.02 1.86 19.58
C PRO A 167 4.96 0.90 19.05
N ASN A 168 4.82 -0.26 19.71
CA ASN A 168 3.85 -1.31 19.37
C ASN A 168 3.88 -1.80 17.90
N LEU A 169 5.01 -1.61 17.21
CA LEU A 169 5.21 -2.14 15.87
C LEU A 169 5.84 -3.53 15.96
N ILE A 170 5.09 -4.56 15.55
CA ILE A 170 5.62 -5.92 15.43
C ILE A 170 6.39 -6.03 14.11
N VAL A 171 7.67 -6.34 14.21
CA VAL A 171 8.61 -6.55 13.09
C VAL A 171 9.41 -7.82 13.38
N GLY A 172 9.77 -8.58 12.36
CA GLY A 172 10.56 -9.78 12.57
C GLY A 172 10.89 -10.53 11.28
N TYR A 173 11.39 -11.75 11.45
CA TYR A 173 11.70 -12.66 10.35
C TYR A 173 11.53 -14.12 10.76
N VAL A 174 11.26 -14.97 9.77
CA VAL A 174 11.02 -16.40 9.92
C VAL A 174 12.12 -17.20 9.24
N ARG A 175 12.72 -18.13 9.99
CA ARG A 175 13.78 -19.04 9.52
C ARG A 175 13.53 -20.48 9.98
N ASN A 176 14.24 -21.43 9.38
CA ASN A 176 14.30 -22.80 9.87
C ASN A 176 15.48 -23.00 10.84
N LYS A 177 15.61 -24.21 11.40
CA LYS A 177 16.71 -24.58 12.33
C LYS A 177 18.11 -24.45 11.71
N GLU A 178 18.22 -24.65 10.40
CA GLU A 178 19.48 -24.52 9.64
C GLU A 178 19.81 -23.05 9.32
N GLY A 179 19.03 -22.08 9.81
CA GLY A 179 19.22 -20.65 9.57
C GLY A 179 18.74 -20.17 8.20
N LYS A 180 18.14 -21.04 7.39
CA LYS A 180 17.58 -20.71 6.09
C LYS A 180 16.27 -19.94 6.25
N ILE A 181 16.16 -18.86 5.50
CA ILE A 181 14.99 -17.99 5.39
C ILE A 181 13.74 -18.76 4.89
N ILE A 182 12.58 -18.49 5.48
CA ILE A 182 11.27 -19.05 5.05
C ILE A 182 10.40 -17.96 4.40
N GLU A 183 10.33 -17.98 3.07
CA GLU A 183 9.43 -17.10 2.29
C GLU A 183 7.97 -17.57 2.32
N GLY A 184 7.04 -16.62 2.40
CA GLY A 184 5.61 -16.86 2.30
C GLY A 184 5.04 -17.75 3.40
N ALA A 185 5.59 -17.68 4.61
CA ALA A 185 4.91 -18.12 5.83
C ALA A 185 3.81 -17.12 6.19
N ILE A 186 2.68 -17.59 6.70
CA ILE A 186 1.55 -16.77 7.14
C ILE A 186 1.65 -16.66 8.66
N LEU A 187 1.65 -15.44 9.19
CA LEU A 187 1.60 -15.18 10.63
C LEU A 187 0.22 -14.63 10.96
N GLU A 188 -0.47 -15.22 11.93
CA GLU A 188 -1.73 -14.71 12.46
C GLU A 188 -1.50 -14.20 13.87
N ILE A 189 -1.80 -12.91 14.10
CA ILE A 189 -1.75 -12.28 15.42
C ILE A 189 -3.15 -12.30 16.01
N ARG A 190 -3.32 -13.06 17.09
CA ARG A 190 -4.53 -13.13 17.91
C ARG A 190 -4.33 -12.36 19.21
N GLU A 191 -5.40 -11.87 19.80
CA GLU A 191 -5.43 -11.56 21.24
C GLU A 191 -5.41 -12.86 22.05
N VAL A 192 -5.00 -12.79 23.33
CA VAL A 192 -5.14 -13.92 24.29
C VAL A 192 -6.58 -14.45 24.43
N SER A 193 -7.58 -13.67 24.02
CA SER A 193 -9.00 -14.07 23.90
C SER A 193 -9.31 -14.96 22.69
N GLY A 194 -8.32 -15.25 21.83
CA GLY A 194 -8.47 -16.01 20.57
C GLY A 194 -8.92 -15.18 19.37
N ASN A 195 -9.29 -13.91 19.57
CA ASN A 195 -9.75 -13.02 18.49
C ASN A 195 -8.60 -12.70 17.50
N PRO A 196 -8.74 -12.98 16.19
CA PRO A 196 -7.73 -12.62 15.21
C PRO A 196 -7.76 -11.10 14.92
N VAL A 197 -6.60 -10.46 15.07
CA VAL A 197 -6.44 -8.99 14.92
C VAL A 197 -5.85 -8.64 13.56
N ARG A 198 -4.84 -9.40 13.12
CA ARG A 198 -4.16 -9.14 11.85
C ARG A 198 -3.37 -10.37 11.39
N ALA A 199 -3.32 -10.58 10.08
CA ALA A 199 -2.42 -11.56 9.47
C ALA A 199 -1.32 -10.88 8.63
N PHE A 200 -0.17 -11.52 8.54
CA PHE A 200 0.99 -11.11 7.74
C PHE A 200 1.48 -12.27 6.88
N LYS A 201 2.19 -11.95 5.80
CA LYS A 201 2.91 -12.94 4.99
C LYS A 201 4.37 -12.54 4.87
N THR A 202 5.29 -13.48 5.08
CA THR A 202 6.71 -13.19 4.95
C THR A 202 7.13 -12.93 3.51
N ASN A 203 8.05 -12.00 3.31
CA ASN A 203 8.64 -11.69 2.00
C ASN A 203 9.74 -12.71 1.60
N LYS A 204 10.40 -12.47 0.46
CA LYS A 204 11.55 -13.28 -0.04
C LYS A 204 12.72 -13.42 0.94
N LEU A 205 12.83 -12.51 1.91
CA LEU A 205 13.84 -12.49 2.95
C LEU A 205 13.29 -13.05 4.29
N GLY A 206 12.09 -13.63 4.29
CA GLY A 206 11.43 -14.18 5.47
C GLY A 206 10.92 -13.11 6.44
N GLN A 207 11.04 -11.83 6.08
CA GLN A 207 10.70 -10.71 6.96
C GLN A 207 9.20 -10.43 6.95
N PHE A 208 8.70 -9.99 8.10
CA PHE A 208 7.34 -9.47 8.30
C PHE A 208 7.39 -8.16 9.08
N LEU A 209 6.44 -7.27 8.83
CA LEU A 209 6.32 -5.99 9.51
C LEU A 209 4.85 -5.55 9.58
N SER A 210 4.45 -5.01 10.73
CA SER A 210 3.20 -4.29 10.86
C SER A 210 3.35 -2.88 10.29
N ALA A 211 2.48 -2.52 9.34
CA ALA A 211 2.46 -1.17 8.76
C ALA A 211 1.89 -0.11 9.71
N THR A 212 1.23 -0.52 10.79
CA THR A 212 0.68 0.37 11.83
C THR A 212 1.00 -0.19 13.22
N PRO A 213 1.14 0.66 14.26
CA PRO A 213 1.12 0.20 15.63
C PRO A 213 -0.14 -0.62 15.92
N LEU A 214 -0.01 -1.63 16.79
CA LEU A 214 -1.15 -2.29 17.42
C LEU A 214 -1.47 -1.60 18.76
N HIS A 215 -2.66 -1.86 19.29
CA HIS A 215 -3.03 -1.35 20.61
C HIS A 215 -2.15 -2.00 21.72
N PRO A 216 -1.97 -1.35 22.87
CA PRO A 216 -1.37 -2.00 24.02
C PRO A 216 -2.22 -3.20 24.47
N GLY A 217 -1.58 -4.34 24.73
CA GLY A 217 -2.28 -5.60 25.01
C GLY A 217 -1.36 -6.82 24.92
N GLU A 218 -1.91 -7.99 25.25
CA GLU A 218 -1.24 -9.29 25.08
C GLU A 218 -1.73 -10.00 23.84
N TYR A 219 -0.79 -10.47 23.03
CA TYR A 219 -1.03 -11.08 21.73
C TYR A 219 -0.28 -12.41 21.61
N GLU A 220 -0.85 -13.31 20.83
CA GLU A 220 -0.24 -14.58 20.43
C GLU A 220 -0.01 -14.56 18.92
N ILE A 221 1.18 -14.97 18.50
CA ILE A 221 1.57 -15.06 17.10
C ILE A 221 1.65 -16.53 16.73
N GLU A 222 0.69 -16.98 15.93
CA GLU A 222 0.70 -18.29 15.27
C GLU A 222 1.37 -18.14 13.90
N THR A 223 2.19 -19.11 13.49
CA THR A 223 2.85 -19.09 12.17
C THR A 223 2.59 -20.40 11.45
N GLU A 224 2.14 -20.31 10.20
CA GLU A 224 1.81 -21.44 9.33
C GLU A 224 2.64 -21.41 8.04
N LYS A 225 3.19 -22.57 7.66
CA LYS A 225 3.83 -22.79 6.37
C LYS A 225 3.79 -24.28 6.03
N GLU A 226 3.42 -24.62 4.80
CA GLU A 226 3.54 -25.99 4.26
C GLU A 226 4.94 -26.58 4.52
N GLY A 227 4.98 -27.73 5.19
CA GLY A 227 6.22 -28.45 5.49
C GLY A 227 7.02 -27.95 6.71
N TYR A 228 6.53 -26.94 7.44
CA TYR A 228 7.17 -26.45 8.68
C TYR A 228 6.15 -26.33 9.81
N SER A 229 6.60 -26.61 11.04
CA SER A 229 5.83 -26.37 12.26
C SER A 229 6.54 -25.31 13.09
N PHE A 230 5.79 -24.51 13.84
CA PHE A 230 6.32 -23.40 14.66
C PHE A 230 5.77 -23.48 16.09
N ASP A 231 6.37 -22.73 17.00
CA ASP A 231 5.81 -22.45 18.31
C ASP A 231 4.92 -21.21 18.27
N ILE A 232 3.91 -21.17 19.13
CA ILE A 232 3.07 -19.99 19.34
C ILE A 232 3.85 -19.02 20.23
N ILE A 233 4.10 -17.80 19.74
CA ILE A 233 4.90 -16.80 20.44
C ILE A 233 3.98 -15.80 21.13
N LYS A 234 4.10 -15.67 22.45
CA LYS A 234 3.36 -14.67 23.25
C LYS A 234 4.13 -13.36 23.31
N VAL A 235 3.44 -12.25 23.12
CA VAL A 235 4.01 -10.90 22.96
C VAL A 235 3.14 -9.88 23.70
N THR A 236 3.75 -9.09 24.58
CA THR A 236 3.08 -8.01 25.31
C THR A 236 3.49 -6.66 24.73
N LEU A 237 2.50 -5.85 24.32
CA LEU A 237 2.71 -4.49 23.81
C LEU A 237 2.30 -3.48 24.88
N ASP A 238 3.26 -2.69 25.37
CA ASP A 238 3.09 -1.78 26.51
C ASP A 238 3.29 -0.29 26.15
N GLY A 239 3.29 0.04 24.86
CA GLY A 239 3.56 1.39 24.36
C GLY A 239 5.05 1.68 24.09
N LYS A 240 5.94 0.67 24.19
CA LYS A 240 7.37 0.80 23.88
C LYS A 240 7.72 0.31 22.48
N ILE A 241 8.93 0.66 22.04
CA ILE A 241 9.58 0.08 20.86
C ILE A 241 10.11 -1.30 21.23
N MET A 242 9.78 -2.32 20.43
CA MET A 242 10.30 -3.68 20.62
C MET A 242 11.42 -4.00 19.61
N PRO A 243 12.39 -4.85 19.98
CA PRO A 243 13.35 -5.41 19.02
C PRO A 243 12.63 -6.34 18.01
N PRO A 244 13.20 -6.54 16.81
CA PRO A 244 12.67 -7.48 15.83
C PRO A 244 12.60 -8.91 16.38
N ILE A 245 11.44 -9.55 16.22
CA ILE A 245 11.15 -10.92 16.66
C ILE A 245 11.72 -11.92 15.65
N GLU A 246 12.37 -12.96 16.15
CA GLU A 246 12.81 -14.09 15.35
C GLU A 246 11.87 -15.29 15.59
N ILE A 247 11.37 -15.89 14.51
CA ILE A 247 10.53 -17.09 14.55
C ILE A 247 11.31 -18.23 13.87
N ILE A 248 11.49 -19.34 14.59
CA ILE A 248 12.26 -20.49 14.13
C ILE A 248 11.33 -21.70 14.02
N SER A 249 11.44 -22.48 12.93
CA SER A 249 10.68 -23.73 12.81
C SER A 249 11.17 -24.81 13.79
N LYS A 250 10.28 -25.75 14.08
CA LYS A 250 10.61 -27.05 14.66
C LYS A 250 11.27 -27.97 13.63
#